data_AF-A0A955L479-F1
#
_entry.id   AF-A0A955L479-F1
#
_cell.length_a   1.000
_cell.length_b   1.000
_cell.length_c   1.000
_cell.angle_alpha   90.00
_cell.angle_beta   90.00
_cell.angle_gamma   90.00
#
_symmetry.space_group_name_H-M   'P 1'
#
loop_
_entity.id
_entity.type
_entity.pdbx_description
1 polymer ?
#
loop_
_entity_poly.entity_id
_entity_poly.type
_entity_poly.pdbx_seq_one_letter_code
_entity_poly.pdbx_strand_id
1 'polypeptide(L)'
;IQLGALSQYTHVPLVELQQRFPNSQFETLFVFENYPIANKSLQDRRFNISRGHGIERVEYPLTVVVVPGTELTIQFLYNESVFDCDSISTIIKAFNLILTDFEKYLDKPISSIPLIEHDESRLLIGIGANDDVYDCKEDLLDIFREVVKKNKKNIAVVDNHRSVNYQELDDMSTQLACYLQQQGVQAEEYVGVVLERSIDFIVSILAILKAGGAYVPIDIDDPKEKLRFVAHDTGLRFIITKEARREGIVIDGVECISIDKPNGHQQQQIRSTKASVAYIMYTSGSTGKPKGVVIQRSNVVRLARGLDVLRISSKDKIAHAANVAFDATTFEIWAILLNGGTVVVIPHSILLDPKQLKQILDKHTVSIMWMTYSLFKQILQSQPDILVKLNHLIIGG
;
A
#
# COMPACT_ATOMS: atom_id res chain seq x y z
N ILE A 1 -28.26 -16.94 22.04
CA ILE A 1 -28.59 -18.26 22.62
C ILE A 1 -28.74 -18.05 24.12
N GLN A 2 -29.93 -18.26 24.70
CA GLN A 2 -30.10 -18.12 26.15
C GLN A 2 -29.42 -19.30 26.85
N LEU A 3 -28.45 -19.04 27.73
CA LEU A 3 -27.75 -20.06 28.53
C LEU A 3 -28.71 -21.01 29.26
N GLY A 4 -29.89 -20.51 29.63
CA GLY A 4 -30.96 -21.31 30.23
C GLY A 4 -31.43 -22.48 29.36
N ALA A 5 -31.50 -22.31 28.04
CA ALA A 5 -31.92 -23.39 27.13
C ALA A 5 -30.84 -24.47 26.93
N LEU A 6 -29.57 -24.15 27.19
CA LEU A 6 -28.45 -25.10 27.13
C LEU A 6 -28.32 -25.91 28.42
N SER A 7 -28.79 -25.39 29.56
CA SER A 7 -28.66 -26.03 30.87
C SER A 7 -29.22 -27.45 30.94
N GLN A 8 -30.29 -27.75 30.19
CA GLN A 8 -30.94 -29.06 30.11
C GLN A 8 -30.07 -30.16 29.44
N TYR A 9 -29.01 -29.76 28.72
CA TYR A 9 -28.11 -30.67 28.00
C TYR A 9 -26.71 -30.78 28.64
N THR A 10 -26.52 -30.24 29.84
CA THR A 10 -25.22 -30.26 30.55
C THR A 10 -24.71 -31.65 30.92
N HIS A 11 -25.56 -32.67 30.84
CA HIS A 11 -25.22 -34.08 31.08
C HIS A 11 -24.48 -34.74 29.90
N VAL A 12 -24.49 -34.13 28.71
CA VAL A 12 -23.85 -34.71 27.52
C VAL A 12 -22.32 -34.52 27.62
N PRO A 13 -21.51 -35.59 27.54
CA PRO A 13 -20.06 -35.47 27.60
C PRO A 13 -19.49 -34.65 26.45
N LEU A 14 -18.54 -33.75 26.75
CA LEU A 14 -17.87 -32.93 25.74
C LEU A 14 -17.20 -33.78 24.64
N VAL A 15 -16.61 -34.90 25.01
CA VAL A 15 -15.94 -35.83 24.08
C VAL A 15 -16.92 -36.36 23.03
N GLU A 16 -18.17 -36.65 23.41
CA GLU A 16 -19.20 -37.12 22.48
C GLU A 16 -19.60 -36.01 21.49
N LEU A 17 -19.74 -34.76 21.98
CA LEU A 17 -20.01 -33.61 21.15
C LEU A 17 -18.89 -33.34 20.15
N GLN A 18 -17.63 -33.43 20.58
CA GLN A 18 -16.46 -33.22 19.71
C GLN A 18 -16.30 -34.34 18.67
N GLN A 19 -16.62 -35.58 19.00
CA GLN A 19 -16.65 -36.68 18.03
C GLN A 19 -17.71 -36.47 16.96
N ARG A 20 -18.89 -35.97 17.35
CA ARG A 20 -20.02 -35.73 16.44
C ARG A 20 -19.84 -34.44 15.63
N PHE A 21 -19.16 -33.45 16.18
CA PHE A 21 -18.92 -32.14 15.58
C PHE A 21 -17.43 -31.76 15.69
N PRO A 22 -16.56 -32.42 14.89
CA PRO A 22 -15.10 -32.27 15.01
C PRO A 22 -14.58 -30.85 14.77
N ASN A 23 -15.36 -29.99 14.11
CA ASN A 23 -15.03 -28.60 13.84
C ASN A 23 -15.53 -27.62 14.93
N SER A 24 -16.20 -28.11 15.97
CA SER A 24 -16.72 -27.30 17.10
C SER A 24 -15.77 -27.34 18.28
N GLN A 25 -14.58 -26.76 18.10
CA GLN A 25 -13.56 -26.63 19.14
C GLN A 25 -13.62 -25.24 19.78
N PHE A 26 -13.26 -25.16 21.06
CA PHE A 26 -13.04 -23.90 21.76
C PHE A 26 -11.69 -23.96 22.45
N GLU A 27 -10.97 -22.83 22.42
CA GLU A 27 -9.61 -22.69 22.95
C GLU A 27 -9.60 -21.93 24.28
N THR A 28 -10.76 -21.43 24.71
CA THR A 28 -10.93 -20.68 25.94
C THR A 28 -12.04 -21.29 26.79
N LEU A 29 -11.72 -21.58 28.05
CA LEU A 29 -12.69 -22.00 29.04
C LEU A 29 -13.05 -20.81 29.94
N PHE A 30 -14.34 -20.52 30.10
CA PHE A 30 -14.82 -19.50 31.04
C PHE A 30 -15.62 -20.18 32.15
N VAL A 31 -15.16 -20.05 33.38
CA VAL A 31 -15.77 -20.65 34.56
C VAL A 31 -16.28 -19.53 35.46
N PHE A 32 -17.57 -19.57 35.81
CA PHE A 32 -18.13 -18.72 36.86
C PHE A 32 -18.50 -19.60 38.05
N GLU A 33 -17.83 -19.42 39.18
CA GLU A 33 -18.06 -20.23 40.36
C GLU A 33 -19.38 -19.83 41.05
N ASN A 34 -20.34 -20.75 41.12
CA ASN A 34 -21.66 -20.47 41.72
C ASN A 34 -21.67 -20.55 43.26
N TYR A 35 -20.55 -20.91 43.89
CA TYR A 35 -20.45 -21.02 45.34
C TYR A 35 -19.13 -20.44 45.81
N PRO A 36 -19.13 -19.35 46.61
CA PRO A 36 -17.95 -19.04 47.37
C PRO A 36 -17.76 -20.20 48.34
N ILE A 37 -16.63 -20.90 48.26
CA ILE A 37 -16.09 -21.63 49.42
C ILE A 37 -15.61 -20.56 50.42
N ALA A 38 -16.52 -19.69 50.83
CA ALA A 38 -16.31 -18.89 52.00
C ALA A 38 -16.28 -19.90 53.15
N ASN A 39 -15.12 -19.93 53.79
CA ASN A 39 -14.76 -20.26 55.18
C ASN A 39 -15.86 -20.05 56.27
N LYS A 40 -17.15 -20.22 55.99
CA LYS A 40 -18.25 -20.15 56.93
C LYS A 40 -18.39 -21.42 57.77
N SER A 41 -17.74 -22.53 57.39
CA SER A 41 -17.81 -23.79 58.15
C SER A 41 -16.68 -23.99 59.19
N LEU A 42 -15.83 -22.99 59.43
CA LEU A 42 -14.65 -23.14 60.30
C LEU A 42 -14.69 -22.33 61.60
N GLN A 43 -15.78 -21.61 61.91
CA GLN A 43 -15.85 -20.78 63.11
C GLN A 43 -15.85 -21.55 64.44
N ASP A 44 -15.97 -22.90 64.43
CA ASP A 44 -16.11 -23.71 65.64
C ASP A 44 -15.08 -24.84 65.79
N ARG A 45 -13.92 -24.75 65.10
CA ARG A 45 -12.87 -25.79 65.19
C ARG A 45 -11.48 -25.20 65.45
N ARG A 46 -10.70 -25.87 66.32
CA ARG A 46 -9.28 -25.59 66.66
C ARG A 46 -8.29 -25.76 65.48
N PHE A 47 -8.78 -25.89 64.25
CA PHE A 47 -7.98 -26.14 63.06
C PHE A 47 -8.37 -25.12 61.99
N ASN A 48 -7.38 -24.36 61.54
CA ASN A 48 -7.57 -23.35 60.50
C ASN A 48 -6.76 -23.78 59.28
N ILE A 49 -7.44 -23.97 58.14
CA ILE A 49 -6.75 -24.18 56.86
C ILE A 49 -6.25 -22.81 56.42
N SER A 50 -4.96 -22.55 56.61
CA SER A 50 -4.34 -21.26 56.27
C SER A 50 -4.20 -21.04 54.76
N ARG A 51 -4.06 -22.13 53.98
CA ARG A 51 -4.05 -22.14 52.51
C ARG A 51 -4.26 -23.55 51.98
N GLY A 52 -5.16 -23.69 51.00
CA GLY A 52 -5.23 -24.86 50.13
C GLY A 52 -4.96 -24.40 48.71
N HIS A 53 -4.00 -25.03 48.03
CA HIS A 53 -3.74 -24.78 46.62
C HIS A 53 -4.16 -26.03 45.83
N GLY A 54 -5.22 -25.92 45.05
CA GLY A 54 -5.51 -26.88 43.99
C GLY A 54 -4.56 -26.61 42.83
N ILE A 55 -3.84 -27.64 42.37
CA ILE A 55 -3.11 -27.55 41.10
C ILE A 55 -4.13 -27.86 40.02
N GLU A 56 -4.73 -26.83 39.43
CA GLU A 56 -5.54 -26.98 38.23
C GLU A 56 -4.59 -27.15 37.04
N ARG A 57 -4.73 -28.27 36.32
CA ARG A 57 -4.01 -28.45 35.06
C ARG A 57 -4.68 -27.59 34.01
N VAL A 58 -3.89 -26.76 33.33
CA VAL A 58 -4.35 -25.93 32.23
C VAL A 58 -4.50 -26.82 30.99
N GLU A 59 -5.71 -27.33 30.75
CA GLU A 59 -6.02 -28.17 29.59
C GLU A 59 -6.35 -27.34 28.33
N TYR A 60 -6.67 -26.05 28.51
CA TYR A 60 -6.99 -25.10 27.44
C TYR A 60 -5.94 -23.97 27.40
N PRO A 61 -5.61 -23.42 26.21
CA PRO A 61 -4.66 -22.31 26.10
C PRO A 61 -4.93 -21.14 27.05
N LEU A 62 -6.22 -20.82 27.29
CA LEU A 62 -6.65 -19.82 28.26
C LEU A 62 -7.88 -20.31 29.03
N THR A 63 -7.84 -20.22 30.35
CA THR A 63 -8.97 -20.45 31.24
C THR A 63 -9.17 -19.22 32.11
N VAL A 64 -10.38 -18.66 32.07
CA VAL A 64 -10.79 -17.51 32.89
C VAL A 64 -11.76 -18.01 33.96
N VAL A 65 -11.38 -17.86 35.23
CA VAL A 65 -12.20 -18.27 36.37
C VAL A 65 -12.66 -17.02 37.11
N VAL A 66 -13.97 -16.84 37.23
CA VAL A 66 -14.59 -15.75 37.98
C VAL A 66 -15.17 -16.31 39.28
N VAL A 67 -14.63 -15.82 40.40
CA VAL A 67 -15.07 -16.19 41.74
C VAL A 67 -15.82 -15.01 42.36
N PRO A 68 -17.13 -15.15 42.63
CA PRO A 68 -17.92 -14.09 43.25
C PRO A 68 -17.61 -13.95 44.75
N GLY A 69 -17.51 -12.71 45.21
CA GLY A 69 -17.30 -12.36 46.61
C GLY A 69 -17.78 -10.94 46.90
N THR A 70 -17.28 -10.32 47.97
CA THR A 70 -17.45 -8.87 48.19
C THR A 70 -16.80 -8.06 47.06
N GLU A 71 -15.75 -8.62 46.46
CA GLU A 71 -15.13 -8.18 45.22
C GLU A 71 -15.15 -9.36 44.23
N LEU A 72 -15.25 -9.07 42.93
CA LEU A 72 -15.12 -10.10 41.89
C LEU A 72 -13.63 -10.45 41.74
N THR A 73 -13.27 -11.70 42.01
CA THR A 73 -11.91 -12.20 41.72
C THR A 73 -11.92 -12.88 40.36
N ILE A 74 -11.08 -12.43 39.44
CA ILE A 74 -10.94 -13.02 38.10
C ILE A 74 -9.52 -13.56 37.96
N GLN A 75 -9.41 -14.86 37.75
CA GLN A 75 -8.15 -15.58 37.58
C GLN A 75 -7.97 -15.96 36.11
N PHE A 76 -6.78 -15.69 35.58
CA PHE A 76 -6.38 -16.07 34.23
C PHE A 76 -5.33 -17.17 34.34
N LEU A 77 -5.72 -18.39 34.01
CA LEU A 77 -4.85 -19.55 33.93
C LEU A 77 -4.52 -19.75 32.45
N TYR A 78 -3.25 -19.73 32.06
CA TYR A 78 -2.87 -19.75 30.65
C TYR A 78 -1.65 -20.62 30.40
N ASN A 79 -1.53 -21.09 29.17
CA ASN A 79 -0.38 -21.86 28.71
C ASN A 79 0.74 -20.89 28.25
N GLU A 80 1.87 -20.90 28.95
CA GLU A 80 3.03 -20.04 28.66
C GLU A 80 3.69 -20.30 27.30
N SER A 81 3.43 -21.45 26.67
CA SER A 81 3.88 -21.70 25.29
C SER A 81 3.04 -20.96 24.23
N VAL A 82 1.87 -20.46 24.61
CA VAL A 82 0.94 -19.73 23.73
C VAL A 82 0.86 -18.25 24.10
N PHE A 83 0.83 -17.93 25.39
CA PHE A 83 0.70 -16.55 25.88
C PHE A 83 1.87 -16.17 26.77
N ASP A 84 2.44 -14.99 26.52
CA ASP A 84 3.33 -14.34 27.47
C ASP A 84 2.57 -13.55 28.54
N CYS A 85 3.27 -13.15 29.60
CA CYS A 85 2.70 -12.40 30.71
C CYS A 85 2.14 -11.03 30.27
N ASP A 86 2.78 -10.38 29.29
CA ASP A 86 2.37 -9.05 28.79
C ASP A 86 1.04 -9.11 28.02
N SER A 87 0.83 -10.17 27.24
CA SER A 87 -0.43 -10.43 26.53
C SER A 87 -1.57 -10.64 27.52
N ILE A 88 -1.36 -11.43 28.57
CA ILE A 88 -2.36 -11.68 29.62
C ILE A 88 -2.62 -10.41 30.43
N SER A 89 -1.58 -9.65 30.75
CA SER A 89 -1.70 -8.34 31.40
C SER A 89 -2.57 -7.37 30.57
N THR A 90 -2.42 -7.37 29.25
CA THR A 90 -3.25 -6.57 28.34
C THR A 90 -4.72 -7.01 28.37
N ILE A 91 -4.98 -8.32 28.35
CA ILE A 91 -6.34 -8.87 28.49
C ILE A 91 -6.95 -8.49 29.85
N ILE A 92 -6.18 -8.60 30.94
CA ILE A 92 -6.63 -8.23 32.29
C ILE A 92 -7.01 -6.74 32.34
N LYS A 93 -6.20 -5.85 31.75
CA LYS A 93 -6.51 -4.42 31.67
C LYS A 93 -7.82 -4.16 30.91
N ALA A 94 -8.03 -4.84 29.78
CA ALA A 94 -9.27 -4.74 29.02
C ALA A 94 -10.48 -5.22 29.84
N PHE A 95 -10.37 -6.35 30.54
CA PHE A 95 -11.43 -6.83 31.44
C PHE A 95 -11.76 -5.82 32.54
N ASN A 96 -10.74 -5.27 33.19
CA ASN A 96 -10.92 -4.25 34.23
C ASN A 96 -11.60 -3.00 33.68
N LEU A 97 -11.20 -2.52 32.49
CA LEU A 97 -11.81 -1.36 31.84
C LEU A 97 -13.30 -1.60 31.54
N ILE A 98 -13.63 -2.74 30.94
CA ILE A 98 -15.01 -3.11 30.62
C ILE A 98 -15.86 -3.17 31.90
N LEU A 99 -15.37 -3.87 32.93
CA LEU A 99 -16.13 -4.08 34.17
C LEU A 99 -16.30 -2.79 34.97
N THR A 100 -15.29 -1.93 35.00
CA THR A 100 -15.34 -0.65 35.73
C THR A 100 -16.27 0.35 35.07
N ASP A 101 -16.30 0.37 33.74
CA ASP A 101 -17.10 1.34 32.98
C ASP A 101 -18.41 0.78 32.41
N PHE A 102 -18.77 -0.47 32.73
CA PHE A 102 -19.90 -1.19 32.13
C PHE A 102 -21.21 -0.40 32.15
N GLU A 103 -21.50 0.28 33.27
CA GLU A 103 -22.71 1.10 33.43
C GLU A 103 -22.84 2.21 32.38
N LYS A 104 -21.71 2.77 31.92
CA LYS A 104 -21.69 3.84 30.89
C LYS A 104 -22.09 3.34 29.50
N TYR A 105 -22.17 2.02 29.30
CA TYR A 105 -22.38 1.36 28.01
C TYR A 105 -23.60 0.43 27.98
N LEU A 106 -24.42 0.39 29.04
CA LEU A 106 -25.60 -0.50 29.15
C LEU A 106 -26.57 -0.41 27.95
N ASP A 107 -26.83 0.81 27.47
CA ASP A 107 -27.77 1.06 26.37
C ASP A 107 -27.07 1.33 25.02
N LYS A 108 -25.76 1.05 24.94
CA LYS A 108 -24.96 1.29 23.72
C LYS A 108 -24.60 -0.02 23.02
N PRO A 109 -24.30 0.00 21.71
CA PRO A 109 -23.79 -1.17 21.03
C PRO A 109 -22.51 -1.69 21.69
N ILE A 110 -22.35 -3.02 21.83
CA ILE A 110 -21.15 -3.65 22.39
C ILE A 110 -19.87 -3.17 21.68
N SER A 111 -19.93 -2.90 20.38
CA SER A 111 -18.82 -2.37 19.58
C SER A 111 -18.34 -0.97 19.98
N SER A 112 -19.05 -0.28 20.88
CA SER A 112 -18.66 1.04 21.41
C SER A 112 -17.83 0.97 22.70
N ILE A 113 -17.70 -0.22 23.30
CA ILE A 113 -16.94 -0.39 24.53
C ILE A 113 -15.44 -0.37 24.20
N PRO A 114 -14.66 0.56 24.78
CA PRO A 114 -13.21 0.60 24.56
C PRO A 114 -12.54 -0.61 25.22
N LEU A 115 -11.56 -1.19 24.52
CA LEU A 115 -10.75 -2.32 25.02
C LEU A 115 -9.37 -1.88 25.51
N ILE A 116 -9.00 -0.63 25.26
CA ILE A 116 -7.72 -0.02 25.66
C ILE A 116 -8.00 1.30 26.36
N GLU A 117 -7.09 1.70 27.26
CA GLU A 117 -7.23 2.95 28.00
C GLU A 117 -7.00 4.17 27.09
N HIS A 118 -7.48 5.34 27.53
CA HIS A 118 -7.32 6.58 26.77
C HIS A 118 -5.85 6.95 26.51
N ASP A 119 -4.96 6.68 27.46
CA ASP A 119 -3.53 7.00 27.33
C ASP A 119 -2.85 6.09 26.30
N GLU A 120 -3.19 4.81 26.30
CA GLU A 120 -2.72 3.84 25.32
C GLU A 120 -3.24 4.16 23.92
N SER A 121 -4.53 4.48 23.79
CA SER A 121 -5.11 4.93 22.53
C SER A 121 -4.41 6.19 21.99
N ARG A 122 -4.11 7.16 22.86
CA ARG A 122 -3.35 8.37 22.48
C ARG A 122 -1.93 8.02 22.02
N LEU A 123 -1.26 7.10 22.70
CA LEU A 123 0.07 6.64 22.29
C LEU A 123 0.04 5.96 20.91
N LEU A 124 -0.91 5.07 20.67
CA LEU A 124 -1.06 4.37 19.38
C LEU A 124 -1.38 5.34 18.24
N ILE A 125 -2.26 6.31 18.47
CA ILE A 125 -2.54 7.38 17.51
C ILE A 125 -1.26 8.21 17.27
N GLY A 126 -0.49 8.51 18.32
CA GLY A 126 0.79 9.22 18.23
C GLY A 126 1.85 8.47 17.42
N ILE A 127 1.91 7.13 17.53
CA ILE A 127 2.80 6.29 16.71
C ILE A 127 2.40 6.34 15.23
N GLY A 128 1.09 6.38 14.95
CA GLY A 128 0.57 6.50 13.59
C GLY A 128 0.60 7.93 13.04
N ALA A 129 0.83 8.93 13.88
CA ALA A 129 0.97 10.32 13.49
C ALA A 129 2.37 10.57 12.93
N ASN A 130 2.45 11.35 11.86
CA ASN A 130 3.71 11.87 11.36
C ASN A 130 3.60 13.39 11.42
N ASP A 131 4.18 14.00 12.46
CA ASP A 131 4.14 15.45 12.68
C ASP A 131 5.04 16.22 11.69
N ASP A 132 6.02 15.53 11.10
CA ASP A 132 6.91 16.05 10.04
C ASP A 132 6.31 15.80 8.65
N VAL A 133 5.04 16.17 8.46
CA VAL A 133 4.43 16.11 7.12
C VAL A 133 5.13 17.11 6.22
N TYR A 134 5.68 16.63 5.10
CA TYR A 134 6.09 17.49 4.01
C TYR A 134 4.85 18.22 3.42
N ASP A 135 4.53 19.38 4.00
CA ASP A 135 3.47 20.28 3.56
C ASP A 135 3.95 21.13 2.38
N CYS A 136 4.10 20.49 1.22
CA CYS A 136 4.41 21.21 0.00
C CYS A 136 3.14 21.69 -0.67
N LYS A 137 3.00 23.02 -0.70
CA LYS A 137 1.88 23.73 -1.33
C LYS A 137 2.09 23.96 -2.84
N GLU A 138 3.24 23.54 -3.37
CA GLU A 138 3.60 23.70 -4.78
C GLU A 138 3.02 22.54 -5.61
N ASP A 139 2.57 22.83 -6.83
CA ASP A 139 2.14 21.79 -7.77
C ASP A 139 3.35 20.97 -8.26
N LEU A 140 3.11 19.70 -8.60
CA LEU A 140 4.10 18.79 -9.17
C LEU A 140 4.87 19.42 -10.33
N LEU A 141 4.16 20.12 -11.23
CA LEU A 141 4.78 20.75 -12.39
C LEU A 141 5.60 22.01 -12.04
N ASP A 142 5.26 22.71 -10.97
CA ASP A 142 6.06 23.83 -10.47
C ASP A 142 7.41 23.31 -9.93
N ILE A 143 7.35 22.27 -9.10
CA ILE A 143 8.54 21.59 -8.56
C ILE A 143 9.41 21.07 -9.70
N PHE A 144 8.82 20.38 -10.68
CA PHE A 144 9.55 19.88 -11.85
C PHE A 144 10.24 21.01 -12.62
N ARG A 145 9.56 22.15 -12.86
CA ARG A 145 10.14 23.33 -13.52
C ARG A 145 11.34 23.89 -12.75
N GLU A 146 11.27 23.94 -11.43
CA GLU A 146 12.40 24.37 -10.60
C GLU A 146 13.58 23.38 -10.65
N VAL A 147 13.31 22.08 -10.68
CA VAL A 147 14.35 21.05 -10.87
C VAL A 147 15.01 21.19 -12.24
N VAL A 148 14.24 21.40 -13.31
CA VAL A 148 14.76 21.62 -14.67
C VAL A 148 15.69 22.83 -14.68
N LYS A 149 15.28 23.97 -14.11
CA LYS A 149 16.11 25.18 -14.05
C LYS A 149 17.46 24.95 -13.36
N LYS A 150 17.48 24.15 -12.29
CA LYS A 150 18.70 23.85 -11.50
C LYS A 150 19.59 22.80 -12.16
N ASN A 151 19.00 21.84 -12.90
CA ASN A 151 19.69 20.64 -13.40
C ASN A 151 19.68 20.54 -14.93
N LYS A 152 19.55 21.65 -15.66
CA LYS A 152 19.33 21.69 -17.14
C LYS A 152 20.14 20.69 -17.95
N LYS A 153 21.45 20.58 -17.66
CA LYS A 153 22.40 19.73 -18.40
C LYS A 153 22.56 18.32 -17.83
N ASN A 154 21.98 18.03 -16.67
CA ASN A 154 22.04 16.70 -16.07
C ASN A 154 21.12 15.77 -16.85
N ILE A 155 21.51 14.50 -16.95
CA ILE A 155 20.68 13.48 -17.61
C ILE A 155 19.46 13.21 -16.73
N ALA A 156 18.26 13.41 -17.30
CA ALA A 156 16.99 13.14 -16.63
C ALA A 156 16.54 11.71 -16.86
N VAL A 157 16.65 11.23 -18.11
CA VAL A 157 16.27 9.88 -18.50
C VAL A 157 17.30 9.31 -19.46
N VAL A 158 17.62 8.03 -19.30
CA VAL A 158 18.48 7.29 -20.21
C VAL A 158 17.93 5.90 -20.46
N ASP A 159 17.99 5.46 -21.72
CA ASP A 159 17.78 4.08 -22.12
C ASP A 159 19.00 3.55 -22.89
N ASN A 160 18.90 2.37 -23.51
CA ASN A 160 20.01 1.78 -24.25
C ASN A 160 20.36 2.50 -25.55
N HIS A 161 19.46 3.33 -26.08
CA HIS A 161 19.58 3.97 -27.39
C HIS A 161 19.98 5.44 -27.27
N ARG A 162 19.42 6.17 -26.30
CA ARG A 162 19.68 7.60 -26.12
C ARG A 162 19.58 8.05 -24.66
N SER A 163 20.13 9.24 -24.40
CA SER A 163 19.99 9.96 -23.14
C SER A 163 19.35 11.32 -23.40
N VAL A 164 18.46 11.75 -22.50
CA VAL A 164 17.77 13.03 -22.54
C VAL A 164 18.06 13.78 -21.25
N ASN A 165 18.55 15.01 -21.37
CA ASN A 165 18.78 15.89 -20.22
C ASN A 165 17.48 16.59 -19.76
N TYR A 166 17.51 17.24 -18.60
CA TYR A 166 16.31 17.89 -18.05
C TYR A 166 15.73 18.97 -18.98
N GLN A 167 16.56 19.73 -19.69
CA GLN A 167 16.08 20.74 -20.63
C GLN A 167 15.39 20.09 -21.84
N GLU A 168 16.01 19.07 -22.42
CA GLU A 168 15.45 18.32 -23.55
C GLU A 168 14.15 17.61 -23.17
N LEU A 169 14.08 17.01 -21.97
CA LEU A 169 12.87 16.37 -21.46
C LEU A 169 11.74 17.40 -21.31
N ASP A 170 12.05 18.58 -20.78
CA ASP A 170 11.09 19.67 -20.65
C ASP A 170 10.61 20.16 -22.02
N ASP A 171 11.52 20.35 -22.98
CA ASP A 171 11.19 20.81 -24.34
C ASP A 171 10.34 19.78 -25.10
N MET A 172 10.73 18.50 -25.07
CA MET A 172 10.00 17.40 -25.71
C MET A 172 8.59 17.25 -25.14
N SER A 173 8.45 17.26 -23.81
CA SER A 173 7.14 17.14 -23.15
C SER A 173 6.29 18.39 -23.34
N THR A 174 6.87 19.58 -23.42
CA THR A 174 6.16 20.82 -23.75
C THR A 174 5.65 20.79 -25.19
N GLN A 175 6.47 20.37 -26.15
CA GLN A 175 6.06 20.24 -27.54
C GLN A 175 4.90 19.26 -27.70
N LEU A 176 4.99 18.08 -27.05
CA LEU A 176 3.91 17.11 -27.06
C LEU A 176 2.65 17.66 -26.36
N ALA A 177 2.78 18.38 -25.24
CA ALA A 177 1.63 19.00 -24.57
C ALA A 177 0.89 20.01 -25.47
N CYS A 178 1.62 20.85 -26.20
CA CYS A 178 1.02 21.77 -27.17
C CYS A 178 0.27 21.01 -28.27
N TYR A 179 0.85 19.92 -28.77
CA TYR A 179 0.21 19.08 -29.77
C TYR A 179 -1.07 18.42 -29.23
N LEU A 180 -1.04 17.90 -28.00
CA LEU A 180 -2.23 17.34 -27.33
C LEU A 180 -3.36 18.37 -27.23
N GLN A 181 -3.04 19.61 -26.83
CA GLN A 181 -4.04 20.70 -26.79
C GLN A 181 -4.58 21.05 -28.19
N GLN A 182 -3.76 20.96 -29.24
CA GLN A 182 -4.20 21.14 -30.63
C GLN A 182 -5.10 20.02 -31.13
N GLN A 183 -4.89 18.78 -30.67
CA GLN A 183 -5.81 17.67 -30.93
C GLN A 183 -7.12 17.78 -30.11
N GLY A 184 -7.20 18.74 -29.19
CA GLY A 184 -8.41 19.01 -28.42
C GLY A 184 -8.41 18.43 -27.01
N VAL A 185 -7.27 17.95 -26.49
CA VAL A 185 -7.13 17.59 -25.08
C VAL A 185 -7.37 18.83 -24.21
N GLN A 186 -8.34 18.73 -23.31
CA GLN A 186 -8.74 19.80 -22.39
C GLN A 186 -8.17 19.57 -20.99
N ALA A 187 -8.23 20.60 -20.15
CA ALA A 187 -7.89 20.46 -18.74
C ALA A 187 -8.86 19.51 -18.03
N GLU A 188 -8.36 18.80 -17.02
CA GLU A 188 -9.08 17.78 -16.23
C GLU A 188 -9.53 16.56 -17.03
N GLU A 189 -9.05 16.41 -18.26
CA GLU A 189 -9.33 15.26 -19.10
C GLU A 189 -8.40 14.06 -18.81
N TYR A 190 -8.95 12.86 -18.94
CA TYR A 190 -8.19 11.62 -18.82
C TYR A 190 -7.69 11.17 -20.19
N VAL A 191 -6.40 10.87 -20.27
CA VAL A 191 -5.73 10.45 -21.51
C VAL A 191 -5.08 9.10 -21.29
N GLY A 192 -5.50 8.11 -22.09
CA GLY A 192 -4.90 6.77 -22.06
C GLY A 192 -3.47 6.79 -22.59
N VAL A 193 -2.57 6.02 -21.98
CA VAL A 193 -1.19 5.87 -22.45
C VAL A 193 -0.90 4.39 -22.64
N VAL A 194 -0.77 3.96 -23.90
CA VAL A 194 -0.43 2.58 -24.28
C VAL A 194 0.95 2.59 -24.91
N LEU A 195 1.97 2.56 -24.04
CA LEU A 195 3.38 2.61 -24.42
C LEU A 195 4.19 1.69 -23.48
N GLU A 196 5.23 1.07 -24.02
CA GLU A 196 6.24 0.37 -23.22
C GLU A 196 7.08 1.37 -22.40
N ARG A 197 7.73 0.88 -21.34
CA ARG A 197 8.75 1.63 -20.60
C ARG A 197 9.78 2.22 -21.56
N SER A 198 9.83 3.55 -21.63
CA SER A 198 10.66 4.28 -22.59
C SER A 198 10.79 5.74 -22.18
N ILE A 199 11.75 6.45 -22.78
CA ILE A 199 11.79 7.92 -22.71
C ILE A 199 10.46 8.51 -23.21
N ASP A 200 9.88 7.92 -24.26
CA ASP A 200 8.63 8.37 -24.86
C ASP A 200 7.44 8.25 -23.90
N PHE A 201 7.39 7.21 -23.06
CA PHE A 201 6.40 7.07 -21.99
C PHE A 201 6.50 8.23 -20.98
N ILE A 202 7.71 8.53 -20.51
CA ILE A 202 7.95 9.61 -19.54
C ILE A 202 7.61 10.99 -20.14
N VAL A 203 8.00 11.20 -21.41
CA VAL A 203 7.62 12.41 -22.17
C VAL A 203 6.09 12.53 -22.28
N SER A 204 5.40 11.42 -22.55
CA SER A 204 3.94 11.39 -22.70
C SER A 204 3.19 11.73 -21.42
N ILE A 205 3.57 11.13 -20.27
CA ILE A 205 2.92 11.44 -18.99
C ILE A 205 3.18 12.89 -18.57
N LEU A 206 4.40 13.42 -18.77
CA LEU A 206 4.70 14.83 -18.52
C LEU A 206 3.90 15.75 -19.44
N ALA A 207 3.76 15.40 -20.71
CA ALA A 207 2.99 16.16 -21.68
C ALA A 207 1.51 16.23 -21.33
N ILE A 208 0.91 15.10 -20.92
CA ILE A 208 -0.49 15.04 -20.47
C ILE A 208 -0.68 15.95 -19.25
N LEU A 209 0.20 15.86 -18.25
CA LEU A 209 0.11 16.71 -17.06
C LEU A 209 0.23 18.19 -17.42
N LYS A 210 1.19 18.55 -18.29
CA LYS A 210 1.38 19.92 -18.80
C LYS A 210 0.19 20.44 -19.59
N ALA A 211 -0.48 19.58 -20.36
CA ALA A 211 -1.71 19.92 -21.07
C ALA A 211 -2.91 20.14 -20.14
N GLY A 212 -2.78 19.79 -18.85
CA GLY A 212 -3.81 19.91 -17.84
C GLY A 212 -4.61 18.64 -17.60
N GLY A 213 -4.27 17.54 -18.26
CA GLY A 213 -4.93 16.25 -18.09
C GLY A 213 -4.31 15.38 -17.00
N ALA A 214 -4.86 14.17 -16.85
CA ALA A 214 -4.32 13.08 -16.05
C ALA A 214 -4.11 11.84 -16.93
N TYR A 215 -3.01 11.13 -16.71
CA TYR A 215 -2.66 9.97 -17.53
C TYR A 215 -3.27 8.69 -16.97
N VAL A 216 -3.74 7.82 -17.87
CA VAL A 216 -4.26 6.48 -17.54
C VAL A 216 -3.34 5.47 -18.22
N PRO A 217 -2.29 4.97 -17.53
CA PRO A 217 -1.38 4.03 -18.13
C PRO A 217 -2.05 2.67 -18.27
N ILE A 218 -1.92 2.07 -19.46
CA ILE A 218 -2.48 0.76 -19.78
C ILE A 218 -1.35 -0.08 -20.33
N ASP A 219 -1.22 -1.30 -19.82
CA ASP A 219 -0.18 -2.21 -20.29
C ASP A 219 -0.44 -2.57 -21.76
N ILE A 220 0.62 -2.59 -22.56
CA ILE A 220 0.55 -2.97 -23.96
C ILE A 220 0.20 -4.47 -24.13
N ASP A 221 0.55 -5.28 -23.13
CA ASP A 221 0.29 -6.72 -23.12
C ASP A 221 -1.08 -7.07 -22.53
N ASP A 222 -1.85 -6.08 -22.06
CA ASP A 222 -3.21 -6.31 -21.56
C ASP A 222 -4.16 -6.72 -22.70
N PRO A 223 -5.12 -7.63 -22.43
CA PRO A 223 -6.15 -7.98 -23.41
C PRO A 223 -6.95 -6.76 -23.89
N LYS A 224 -7.37 -6.78 -25.17
CA LYS A 224 -8.16 -5.69 -25.77
C LYS A 224 -9.45 -5.40 -24.99
N GLU A 225 -10.05 -6.42 -24.37
CA GLU A 225 -11.23 -6.31 -23.53
C GLU A 225 -10.97 -5.42 -22.31
N LYS A 226 -9.78 -5.55 -21.69
CA LYS A 226 -9.39 -4.72 -20.54
C LYS A 226 -9.15 -3.28 -20.97
N LEU A 227 -8.48 -3.07 -22.11
CA LEU A 227 -8.32 -1.74 -22.71
C LEU A 227 -9.70 -1.07 -22.97
N ARG A 228 -10.64 -1.78 -23.59
CA ARG A 228 -12.02 -1.28 -23.83
C ARG A 228 -12.74 -0.96 -22.53
N PHE A 229 -12.62 -1.83 -21.52
CA PHE A 229 -13.23 -1.61 -20.22
C PHE A 229 -12.68 -0.34 -19.56
N VAL A 230 -11.36 -0.19 -19.50
CA VAL A 230 -10.70 1.01 -18.94
C VAL A 230 -11.11 2.25 -19.70
N ALA A 231 -11.09 2.21 -21.04
CA ALA A 231 -11.48 3.35 -21.87
C ALA A 231 -12.93 3.79 -21.63
N HIS A 232 -13.85 2.81 -21.50
CA HIS A 232 -15.25 3.10 -21.22
C HIS A 232 -15.49 3.63 -19.80
N ASP A 233 -14.90 2.99 -18.79
CA ASP A 233 -15.11 3.32 -17.37
C ASP A 233 -14.51 4.68 -16.99
N THR A 234 -13.37 5.05 -17.59
CA THR A 234 -12.78 6.40 -17.43
C THR A 234 -13.38 7.45 -18.39
N GLY A 235 -14.11 7.03 -19.43
CA GLY A 235 -14.60 7.92 -20.47
C GLY A 235 -13.48 8.57 -21.30
N LEU A 236 -12.43 7.80 -21.66
CA LEU A 236 -11.33 8.31 -22.49
C LEU A 236 -11.85 8.82 -23.83
N ARG A 237 -11.48 10.06 -24.18
CA ARG A 237 -11.60 10.55 -25.56
C ARG A 237 -10.32 10.38 -26.35
N PHE A 238 -9.17 10.28 -25.67
CA PHE A 238 -7.86 10.20 -26.30
C PHE A 238 -7.01 9.05 -25.73
N ILE A 239 -6.29 8.38 -26.63
CA ILE A 239 -5.24 7.40 -26.29
C ILE A 239 -3.95 7.76 -27.04
N ILE A 240 -2.85 7.82 -26.30
CA ILE A 240 -1.49 8.01 -26.83
C ILE A 240 -0.83 6.65 -27.06
N THR A 241 -0.22 6.46 -28.23
CA THR A 241 0.59 5.28 -28.56
C THR A 241 1.64 5.57 -29.65
N LYS A 242 2.31 4.52 -30.13
CA LYS A 242 3.12 4.54 -31.37
C LYS A 242 2.30 4.09 -32.59
N GLU A 243 2.58 4.65 -33.76
CA GLU A 243 1.82 4.35 -34.99
C GLU A 243 1.82 2.85 -35.31
N ALA A 244 2.96 2.18 -35.11
CA ALA A 244 3.09 0.73 -35.32
C ALA A 244 2.14 -0.13 -34.44
N ARG A 245 1.57 0.44 -33.38
CA ARG A 245 0.65 -0.26 -32.45
C ARG A 245 -0.79 0.19 -32.59
N ARG A 246 -1.07 1.21 -33.40
CA ARG A 246 -2.38 1.84 -33.57
C ARG A 246 -3.49 0.83 -33.87
N GLU A 247 -3.28 -0.07 -34.83
CA GLU A 247 -4.28 -1.08 -35.23
C GLU A 247 -4.70 -2.01 -34.09
N GLY A 248 -3.80 -2.27 -33.14
CA GLY A 248 -4.06 -3.14 -31.99
C GLY A 248 -4.97 -2.53 -30.95
N ILE A 249 -5.06 -1.19 -30.90
CA ILE A 249 -5.62 -0.44 -29.77
C ILE A 249 -6.79 0.47 -30.15
N VAL A 250 -7.28 0.40 -31.38
CA VAL A 250 -8.43 1.20 -31.83
C VAL A 250 -9.67 0.81 -31.01
N ILE A 251 -10.34 1.84 -30.47
CA ILE A 251 -11.61 1.73 -29.76
C ILE A 251 -12.56 2.74 -30.40
N ASP A 252 -13.78 2.31 -30.70
CA ASP A 252 -14.79 3.18 -31.29
C ASP A 252 -15.10 4.37 -30.38
N GLY A 253 -15.05 5.58 -30.94
CA GLY A 253 -15.28 6.82 -30.20
C GLY A 253 -14.07 7.35 -29.40
N VAL A 254 -12.92 6.68 -29.47
CA VAL A 254 -11.66 7.14 -28.83
C VAL A 254 -10.63 7.49 -29.89
N GLU A 255 -10.13 8.72 -29.86
CA GLU A 255 -9.12 9.20 -30.79
C GLU A 255 -7.72 8.71 -30.40
N CYS A 256 -7.05 8.08 -31.36
CA CYS A 256 -5.71 7.53 -31.16
C CYS A 256 -4.64 8.48 -31.72
N ILE A 257 -3.85 9.06 -30.81
CA ILE A 257 -2.77 10.00 -31.08
C ILE A 257 -1.44 9.23 -31.12
N SER A 258 -0.76 9.29 -32.26
CA SER A 258 0.58 8.73 -32.44
C SER A 258 1.64 9.79 -32.13
N ILE A 259 2.60 9.45 -31.27
CA ILE A 259 3.67 10.37 -30.83
C ILE A 259 4.87 10.43 -31.77
N ASP A 260 4.94 9.48 -32.69
CA ASP A 260 5.98 9.26 -33.68
C ASP A 260 5.66 9.95 -35.02
N LYS A 261 4.48 10.56 -35.15
CA LYS A 261 4.18 11.47 -36.26
C LYS A 261 4.84 12.84 -36.04
N PRO A 262 5.29 13.53 -37.11
CA PRO A 262 5.85 14.87 -36.98
C PRO A 262 4.78 15.85 -36.48
N ASN A 263 4.97 16.36 -35.27
CA ASN A 263 4.10 17.37 -34.68
C ASN A 263 4.67 18.74 -35.06
N GLY A 264 3.95 19.50 -35.91
CA GLY A 264 4.43 20.78 -36.43
C GLY A 264 4.98 21.70 -35.34
N HIS A 265 6.11 22.37 -35.62
CA HIS A 265 6.86 23.21 -34.68
C HIS A 265 6.19 24.55 -34.32
N GLN A 266 4.89 24.57 -34.06
CA GLN A 266 4.25 25.77 -33.53
C GLN A 266 4.27 25.72 -32.00
N GLN A 267 5.30 26.35 -31.42
CA GLN A 267 5.32 26.70 -30.00
C GLN A 267 4.20 27.72 -29.73
N GLN A 268 3.00 27.21 -29.45
CA GLN A 268 1.98 27.99 -28.78
C GLN A 268 2.20 27.91 -27.26
N GLN A 269 1.84 28.97 -26.56
CA GLN A 269 1.92 29.01 -25.10
C GLN A 269 0.90 28.02 -24.52
N ILE A 270 1.39 27.02 -23.76
CA ILE A 270 0.52 26.09 -23.04
C ILE A 270 -0.36 26.90 -22.10
N ARG A 271 -1.68 26.69 -22.20
CA ARG A 271 -2.61 27.22 -21.22
C ARG A 271 -2.44 26.43 -19.92
N SER A 272 -1.71 27.00 -18.97
CA SER A 272 -1.55 26.40 -17.65
C SER A 272 -2.90 26.36 -16.95
N THR A 273 -3.32 25.15 -16.55
CA THR A 273 -4.56 24.93 -15.81
C THR A 273 -4.26 24.25 -14.48
N LYS A 274 -4.98 24.65 -13.43
CA LYS A 274 -4.88 24.06 -12.10
C LYS A 274 -5.62 22.71 -12.07
N ALA A 275 -5.05 21.69 -12.70
CA ALA A 275 -5.54 20.33 -12.61
C ALA A 275 -4.94 19.62 -11.39
N SER A 276 -5.76 18.88 -10.66
CA SER A 276 -5.36 18.24 -9.40
C SER A 276 -4.98 16.77 -9.56
N VAL A 277 -5.55 16.06 -10.54
CA VAL A 277 -5.31 14.64 -10.77
C VAL A 277 -3.99 14.45 -11.53
N ALA A 278 -3.20 13.49 -11.09
CA ALA A 278 -1.99 13.05 -11.78
C ALA A 278 -2.29 11.87 -12.71
N TYR A 279 -2.89 10.81 -12.15
CA TYR A 279 -3.18 9.59 -12.90
C TYR A 279 -4.34 8.79 -12.34
N ILE A 280 -4.79 7.83 -13.15
CA ILE A 280 -5.71 6.76 -12.75
C ILE A 280 -5.07 5.42 -13.10
N MET A 281 -4.90 4.54 -12.11
CA MET A 281 -4.40 3.18 -12.33
C MET A 281 -5.46 2.15 -11.94
N TYR A 282 -5.63 1.11 -12.75
CA TYR A 282 -6.62 0.08 -12.52
C TYR A 282 -6.05 -1.10 -11.73
N THR A 283 -6.77 -1.52 -10.70
CA THR A 283 -6.42 -2.69 -9.88
C THR A 283 -7.46 -3.80 -10.02
N SER A 284 -7.08 -5.06 -9.77
CA SER A 284 -8.01 -6.19 -9.72
C SER A 284 -8.90 -6.07 -8.48
N GLY A 285 -10.06 -5.41 -8.62
CA GLY A 285 -10.98 -5.22 -7.50
C GLY A 285 -11.45 -6.55 -6.90
N SER A 286 -11.75 -6.56 -5.61
CA SER A 286 -12.24 -7.75 -4.87
C SER A 286 -13.54 -8.35 -5.43
N THR A 287 -14.28 -7.58 -6.22
CA THR A 287 -15.52 -7.96 -6.90
C THR A 287 -15.29 -8.57 -8.30
N GLY A 288 -14.05 -8.80 -8.71
CA GLY A 288 -13.67 -9.33 -10.02
C GLY A 288 -13.68 -8.31 -11.17
N LYS A 289 -14.30 -7.13 -10.98
CA LYS A 289 -14.22 -6.00 -11.91
C LYS A 289 -13.07 -5.07 -11.53
N PRO A 290 -12.19 -4.68 -12.48
CA PRO A 290 -11.14 -3.71 -12.20
C PRO A 290 -11.69 -2.37 -11.71
N LYS A 291 -10.97 -1.70 -10.81
CA LYS A 291 -11.34 -0.38 -10.26
C LYS A 291 -10.22 0.63 -10.51
N GLY A 292 -10.58 1.80 -11.04
CA GLY A 292 -9.66 2.92 -11.22
C GLY A 292 -9.38 3.63 -9.90
N VAL A 293 -8.12 3.72 -9.50
CA VAL A 293 -7.67 4.48 -8.33
C VAL A 293 -7.19 5.85 -8.81
N VAL A 294 -7.88 6.90 -8.38
CA VAL A 294 -7.58 8.29 -8.76
C VAL A 294 -6.54 8.86 -7.79
N ILE A 295 -5.40 9.31 -8.32
CA ILE A 295 -4.31 9.86 -7.52
C ILE A 295 -4.05 11.32 -7.90
N GLN A 296 -3.96 12.19 -6.89
CA GLN A 296 -3.70 13.61 -7.07
C GLN A 296 -2.19 13.89 -7.21
N ARG A 297 -1.85 15.00 -7.86
CA ARG A 297 -0.48 15.51 -7.98
C ARG A 297 0.17 15.73 -6.62
N SER A 298 -0.60 16.22 -5.65
CA SER A 298 -0.16 16.37 -4.25
C SER A 298 0.26 15.04 -3.61
N ASN A 299 -0.45 13.95 -3.89
CA ASN A 299 -0.08 12.61 -3.41
C ASN A 299 1.26 12.17 -4.01
N VAL A 300 1.47 12.42 -5.31
CA VAL A 300 2.74 12.13 -5.99
C VAL A 300 3.88 12.97 -5.41
N VAL A 301 3.65 14.26 -5.14
CA VAL A 301 4.64 15.12 -4.50
C VAL A 301 4.99 14.61 -3.11
N ARG A 302 4.01 14.24 -2.28
CA ARG A 302 4.26 13.67 -0.94
C ARG A 302 5.03 12.35 -0.98
N LEU A 303 4.79 11.52 -2.00
CA LEU A 303 5.54 10.28 -2.23
C LEU A 303 6.99 10.58 -2.64
N ALA A 304 7.21 11.56 -3.51
CA ALA A 304 8.52 11.85 -4.09
C ALA A 304 9.42 12.74 -3.22
N ARG A 305 8.85 13.48 -2.27
CA ARG A 305 9.53 14.49 -1.46
C ARG A 305 9.26 14.29 0.02
N GLY A 306 10.24 14.63 0.87
CA GLY A 306 10.12 14.44 2.32
C GLY A 306 10.10 12.96 2.71
N LEU A 307 10.93 12.15 2.05
CA LEU A 307 11.20 10.77 2.44
C LEU A 307 12.41 10.75 3.40
N ASP A 308 12.17 10.54 4.69
CA ASP A 308 13.26 10.47 5.67
C ASP A 308 14.06 9.17 5.55
N VAL A 309 13.36 8.08 5.21
CA VAL A 309 13.93 6.74 5.05
C VAL A 309 14.78 6.61 3.77
N LEU A 310 14.57 7.49 2.79
CA LEU A 310 15.26 7.43 1.51
C LEU A 310 15.56 8.84 0.99
N ARG A 311 16.82 9.27 1.19
CA ARG A 311 17.29 10.58 0.73
C ARG A 311 17.77 10.50 -0.70
N ILE A 312 16.87 10.80 -1.64
CA ILE A 312 17.17 10.86 -3.07
C ILE A 312 17.79 12.23 -3.42
N SER A 313 18.84 12.23 -4.24
CA SER A 313 19.55 13.42 -4.69
C SER A 313 19.74 13.46 -6.21
N SER A 314 20.28 14.56 -6.72
CA SER A 314 20.62 14.69 -8.15
C SER A 314 21.75 13.80 -8.64
N LYS A 315 22.44 13.10 -7.73
CA LYS A 315 23.50 12.13 -8.07
C LYS A 315 22.96 10.71 -8.23
N ASP A 316 21.74 10.47 -7.76
CA ASP A 316 21.14 9.15 -7.76
C ASP A 316 20.58 8.77 -9.12
N LYS A 317 20.56 7.46 -9.35
CA LYS A 317 20.02 6.87 -10.57
C LYS A 317 19.14 5.70 -10.19
N ILE A 318 17.88 5.75 -10.62
CA ILE A 318 16.89 4.73 -10.30
C ILE A 318 16.59 3.88 -11.54
N ALA A 319 16.48 2.57 -11.36
CA ALA A 319 15.96 1.70 -12.40
C ALA A 319 14.45 1.88 -12.53
N HIS A 320 13.98 2.25 -13.72
CA HIS A 320 12.57 2.16 -14.10
C HIS A 320 12.31 0.78 -14.69
N ALA A 321 11.82 -0.13 -13.85
CA ALA A 321 11.65 -1.55 -14.14
C ALA A 321 10.21 -2.03 -13.91
N ALA A 322 9.43 -1.33 -13.08
CA ALA A 322 8.03 -1.66 -12.84
C ALA A 322 7.19 -1.57 -14.11
N ASN A 323 6.13 -2.38 -14.19
CA ASN A 323 5.14 -2.23 -15.25
C ASN A 323 4.51 -0.83 -15.18
N VAL A 324 4.34 -0.17 -16.33
CA VAL A 324 3.79 1.19 -16.44
C VAL A 324 2.38 1.32 -15.85
N ALA A 325 1.62 0.22 -15.78
CA ALA A 325 0.27 0.18 -15.24
C ALA A 325 0.20 -0.10 -13.72
N PHE A 326 1.33 -0.23 -13.02
CA PHE A 326 1.38 -0.40 -11.55
C PHE A 326 1.91 0.84 -10.85
N ASP A 327 1.48 1.11 -9.62
CA ASP A 327 1.85 2.33 -8.89
C ASP A 327 3.34 2.43 -8.54
N ALA A 328 4.07 1.31 -8.49
CA ALA A 328 5.53 1.30 -8.31
C ALA A 328 6.27 2.16 -9.36
N THR A 329 5.79 2.27 -10.61
CA THR A 329 6.41 3.19 -11.58
C THR A 329 6.27 4.66 -11.18
N THR A 330 5.24 5.02 -10.41
CA THR A 330 5.07 6.39 -9.90
C THR A 330 6.25 6.75 -9.00
N PHE A 331 6.65 5.85 -8.11
CA PHE A 331 7.84 6.05 -7.29
C PHE A 331 9.11 6.11 -8.16
N GLU A 332 9.31 5.13 -9.06
CA GLU A 332 10.51 5.06 -9.90
C GLU A 332 10.74 6.32 -10.75
N ILE A 333 9.67 6.95 -11.23
CA ILE A 333 9.77 8.14 -12.08
C ILE A 333 9.79 9.41 -11.24
N TRP A 334 8.78 9.64 -10.39
CA TRP A 334 8.60 10.94 -9.76
C TRP A 334 9.56 11.16 -8.59
N ALA A 335 9.92 10.10 -7.85
CA ALA A 335 10.85 10.23 -6.73
C ALA A 335 12.24 10.66 -7.19
N ILE A 336 12.67 10.31 -8.41
CA ILE A 336 13.97 10.76 -8.93
C ILE A 336 13.88 12.07 -9.72
N LEU A 337 12.84 12.25 -10.54
CA LEU A 337 12.71 13.44 -11.40
C LEU A 337 12.44 14.70 -10.58
N LEU A 338 11.73 14.61 -9.46
CA LEU A 338 11.50 15.74 -8.56
C LEU A 338 12.68 16.01 -7.61
N ASN A 339 13.74 15.20 -7.68
CA ASN A 339 14.98 15.38 -6.92
C ASN A 339 16.22 15.61 -7.81
N GLY A 340 16.04 15.71 -9.14
CA GLY A 340 17.09 16.08 -10.08
C GLY A 340 18.02 14.95 -10.50
N GLY A 341 17.71 13.69 -10.13
CA GLY A 341 18.52 12.52 -10.49
C GLY A 341 18.19 11.97 -11.88
N THR A 342 18.56 10.72 -12.15
CA THR A 342 18.35 10.09 -13.47
C THR A 342 17.45 8.84 -13.40
N VAL A 343 16.45 8.77 -14.27
CA VAL A 343 15.71 7.53 -14.56
C VAL A 343 16.51 6.69 -15.57
N VAL A 344 16.79 5.43 -15.24
CA VAL A 344 17.39 4.46 -16.15
C VAL A 344 16.31 3.48 -16.59
N VAL A 345 15.88 3.55 -17.85
CA VAL A 345 14.81 2.71 -18.38
C VAL A 345 15.32 1.28 -18.57
N ILE A 346 14.64 0.32 -17.95
CA ILE A 346 14.95 -1.11 -18.07
C ILE A 346 13.83 -1.81 -18.88
N PRO A 347 14.08 -2.18 -20.15
CA PRO A 347 13.15 -2.96 -20.94
C PRO A 347 12.74 -4.27 -20.27
N HIS A 348 11.52 -4.75 -20.53
CA HIS A 348 11.02 -5.98 -19.91
C HIS A 348 11.87 -7.21 -20.23
N SER A 349 12.34 -7.31 -21.48
CA SER A 349 13.24 -8.37 -21.94
C SER A 349 14.58 -8.40 -21.19
N ILE A 350 15.06 -7.24 -20.73
CA ILE A 350 16.31 -7.13 -19.95
C ILE A 350 16.07 -7.45 -18.48
N LEU A 351 14.92 -7.02 -17.92
CA LEU A 351 14.60 -7.22 -16.51
C LEU A 351 14.59 -8.70 -16.10
N LEU A 352 14.11 -9.58 -17.00
CA LEU A 352 14.00 -11.01 -16.74
C LEU A 352 15.27 -11.81 -17.04
N ASP A 353 16.31 -11.17 -17.59
CA ASP A 353 17.62 -11.77 -17.82
C ASP A 353 18.62 -11.21 -16.79
N PRO A 354 18.99 -11.99 -15.75
CA PRO A 354 19.90 -11.52 -14.70
C PRO A 354 21.24 -10.98 -15.23
N LYS A 355 21.78 -11.55 -16.31
CA LYS A 355 23.07 -11.12 -16.86
C LYS A 355 22.93 -9.77 -17.54
N GLN A 356 21.90 -9.59 -18.37
CA GLN A 356 21.64 -8.31 -19.03
C GLN A 356 21.23 -7.24 -18.03
N LEU A 357 20.42 -7.60 -17.03
CA LEU A 357 20.06 -6.71 -15.92
C LEU A 357 21.32 -6.23 -15.19
N LYS A 358 22.24 -7.14 -14.82
CA LYS A 358 23.50 -6.74 -14.20
C LYS A 358 24.28 -5.76 -15.07
N GLN A 359 24.40 -6.05 -16.37
CA GLN A 359 25.15 -5.21 -17.31
C GLN A 359 24.58 -3.79 -17.41
N ILE A 360 23.25 -3.65 -17.49
CA ILE A 360 22.63 -2.32 -17.59
C ILE A 360 22.73 -1.54 -16.28
N LEU A 361 22.54 -2.20 -15.12
CA LEU A 361 22.71 -1.56 -13.82
C LEU A 361 24.15 -1.10 -13.61
N ASP A 362 25.13 -1.93 -13.98
CA ASP A 362 26.55 -1.61 -13.91
C ASP A 362 26.93 -0.46 -14.85
N LYS A 363 26.53 -0.55 -16.12
CA LYS A 363 26.81 0.45 -17.16
C LYS A 363 26.32 1.84 -16.76
N HIS A 364 25.11 1.91 -16.20
CA HIS A 364 24.51 3.18 -15.81
C HIS A 364 24.78 3.55 -14.37
N THR A 365 25.50 2.74 -13.60
CA THR A 365 25.77 2.92 -12.15
C THR A 365 24.49 3.21 -11.37
N VAL A 366 23.47 2.36 -11.55
CA VAL A 366 22.17 2.48 -10.85
C VAL A 366 22.39 2.36 -9.35
N SER A 367 21.86 3.31 -8.58
CA SER A 367 21.96 3.35 -7.12
C SER A 367 20.67 2.92 -6.41
N ILE A 368 19.52 3.00 -7.08
CA ILE A 368 18.20 2.71 -6.49
C ILE A 368 17.43 1.74 -7.39
N MET A 369 16.81 0.71 -6.83
CA MET A 369 15.90 -0.18 -7.55
C MET A 369 14.73 -0.60 -6.68
N TRP A 370 13.52 -0.62 -7.26
CA TRP A 370 12.36 -1.31 -6.71
C TRP A 370 12.21 -2.66 -7.41
N MET A 371 11.89 -3.72 -6.67
CA MET A 371 11.44 -4.99 -7.25
C MET A 371 10.38 -5.68 -6.38
N THR A 372 9.60 -6.55 -7.01
CA THR A 372 8.67 -7.42 -6.28
C THR A 372 9.43 -8.43 -5.43
N TYR A 373 8.81 -8.93 -4.37
CA TYR A 373 9.43 -9.97 -3.53
C TYR A 373 9.81 -11.22 -4.35
N SER A 374 8.95 -11.61 -5.30
CA SER A 374 9.22 -12.74 -6.20
C SER A 374 10.46 -12.52 -7.08
N LEU A 375 10.60 -11.33 -7.68
CA LEU A 375 11.76 -11.00 -8.51
C LEU A 375 13.04 -10.94 -7.66
N PHE A 376 12.96 -10.36 -6.47
CA PHE A 376 14.07 -10.36 -5.51
C PHE A 376 14.55 -11.76 -5.19
N LYS A 377 13.62 -12.67 -4.85
CA LYS A 377 13.94 -14.08 -4.54
C LYS A 377 14.62 -14.77 -5.72
N GLN A 378 14.14 -14.53 -6.94
CA GLN A 378 14.74 -15.09 -8.16
C GLN A 378 16.17 -14.59 -8.35
N ILE A 379 16.40 -13.27 -8.23
CA ILE A 379 17.73 -12.66 -8.37
C ILE A 379 18.69 -13.19 -7.31
N LEU A 380 18.24 -13.31 -6.05
CA LEU A 380 19.05 -13.81 -4.94
C LEU A 380 19.55 -15.24 -5.19
N GLN A 381 18.73 -16.07 -5.84
CA GLN A 381 19.09 -17.45 -6.19
C GLN A 381 19.98 -17.55 -7.42
N SER A 382 19.78 -16.70 -8.43
CA SER A 382 20.49 -16.81 -9.71
C SER A 382 21.76 -15.96 -9.80
N GLN A 383 21.74 -14.72 -9.30
CA GLN A 383 22.81 -13.75 -9.48
C GLN A 383 22.79 -12.63 -8.41
N PRO A 384 23.14 -12.94 -7.14
CA PRO A 384 23.06 -11.99 -6.02
C PRO A 384 23.97 -10.76 -6.17
N ASP A 385 25.05 -10.86 -6.96
CA ASP A 385 25.99 -9.76 -7.21
C ASP A 385 25.35 -8.51 -7.86
N ILE A 386 24.16 -8.65 -8.45
CA ILE A 386 23.35 -7.52 -8.96
C ILE A 386 23.03 -6.52 -7.85
N LEU A 387 22.81 -7.02 -6.63
CA LEU A 387 22.31 -6.23 -5.51
C LEU A 387 23.41 -5.42 -4.81
N VAL A 388 24.67 -5.85 -4.92
CA VAL A 388 25.81 -5.32 -4.16
C VAL A 388 26.11 -3.85 -4.48
N LYS A 389 25.75 -3.38 -5.68
CA LYS A 389 26.03 -2.00 -6.12
C LYS A 389 24.87 -1.03 -5.90
N LEU A 390 23.72 -1.52 -5.46
CA LEU A 390 22.60 -0.67 -5.12
C LEU A 390 22.85 -0.04 -3.74
N ASN A 391 22.69 1.27 -3.64
CA ASN A 391 22.68 1.97 -2.35
C ASN A 391 21.35 1.71 -1.63
N HIS A 392 20.27 1.61 -2.40
CA HIS A 392 18.92 1.38 -1.89
C HIS A 392 18.19 0.34 -2.74
N LEU A 393 17.74 -0.72 -2.08
CA LEU A 393 16.89 -1.75 -2.66
C LEU A 393 15.54 -1.71 -1.95
N ILE A 394 14.48 -1.47 -2.70
CA ILE A 394 13.10 -1.45 -2.19
C ILE A 394 12.43 -2.74 -2.66
N ILE A 395 11.82 -3.44 -1.72
CA ILE A 395 11.13 -4.71 -1.97
C ILE A 395 9.72 -4.57 -1.46
N GLY A 396 8.74 -4.85 -2.31
CA GLY A 396 7.33 -4.80 -1.95
C GLY A 396 6.44 -5.32 -3.07
N GLY A 397 5.17 -5.56 -2.75
CA GLY A 397 4.22 -6.24 -3.63
C GLY A 397 4.09 -7.71 -3.34
#